data_AF-A0A965D011-F1
#
_entry.id   AF-A0A965D011-F1
#
_cell.length_a   1.000
_cell.length_b   1.000
_cell.length_c   1.000
_cell.angle_alpha   90.00
_cell.angle_beta   90.00
_cell.angle_gamma   90.00
#
_symmetry.space_group_name_H-M   'P 1'
#
loop_
_entity.id
_entity.type
_entity.pdbx_description
1 polymer ?
#
loop_
_entity_poly.entity_id
_entity_poly.type
_entity_poly.pdbx_seq_one_letter_code
_entity_poly.pdbx_strand_id
1 'polypeptide(L)'
;MKDFLEALRIQRWDDHRYYHHSRINQSLHFVSALSFLTAYALVFTDPVAAALIGWLAAMVSRQLGHFFFEPKGYDEVNQATHEYKESIKVGYNLQRKVVLMAVWALAPVVLYFDSTLFGIFVANDGTTFVQKMGVVWLSIGIGGLLFRTFHLFYLKDVQTGLVWLTKILTDPFHDLVLYHKAPLAVLRGEFIDPALDRQHA
;
A
#
# COMPACT_ATOMS: atom_id res chain seq x y z
N MET A 1 17.46 -4.11 18.72
CA MET A 1 16.03 -3.75 18.93
C MET A 1 15.81 -2.24 18.88
N LYS A 2 16.58 -1.42 19.62
CA LYS A 2 16.47 0.05 19.54
C LYS A 2 16.64 0.57 18.11
N ASP A 3 17.68 0.11 17.42
CA ASP A 3 17.97 0.54 16.04
C ASP A 3 16.90 0.11 15.02
N PHE A 4 16.23 -1.03 15.27
CA PHE A 4 15.13 -1.52 14.43
C PHE A 4 13.89 -0.64 14.56
N LEU A 5 13.48 -0.33 15.80
CA LEU A 5 12.32 0.51 16.06
C LEU A 5 12.55 1.94 15.58
N GLU A 6 13.78 2.45 15.71
CA GLU A 6 14.14 3.76 15.19
C GLU A 6 14.11 3.80 13.66
N ALA A 7 14.65 2.77 12.98
CA ALA A 7 14.55 2.66 11.52
C ALA A 7 13.08 2.58 11.06
N LEU A 8 12.23 1.84 11.77
CA LEU A 8 10.79 1.78 11.50
C LEU A 8 10.11 3.14 11.69
N ARG A 9 10.45 3.87 12.75
CA ARG A 9 9.94 5.22 13.03
C ARG A 9 10.33 6.18 11.92
N ILE A 10 11.60 6.17 11.50
CA ILE A 10 12.12 7.00 10.42
C ILE A 10 11.40 6.68 9.11
N GLN A 11 11.27 5.41 8.71
CA GLN A 11 10.57 5.06 7.46
C GLN A 11 9.10 5.50 7.45
N ARG A 12 8.39 5.45 8.59
CA ARG A 12 7.01 5.96 8.69
C ARG A 12 6.95 7.47 8.65
N TRP A 13 7.87 8.13 9.36
CA TRP A 13 7.97 9.58 9.35
C TRP A 13 8.24 10.08 7.94
N ASP A 14 9.22 9.50 7.24
CA ASP A 14 9.52 9.81 5.84
C ASP A 14 8.29 9.59 4.95
N ASP A 15 7.58 8.47 5.12
CA ASP A 15 6.40 8.17 4.30
C ASP A 15 5.29 9.19 4.48
N HIS A 16 4.99 9.58 5.72
CA HIS A 16 4.06 10.67 6.01
C HIS A 16 4.54 12.02 5.45
N ARG A 17 5.81 12.34 5.74
CA ARG A 17 6.43 13.63 5.45
C ARG A 17 6.52 13.95 3.98
N TYR A 18 6.86 12.95 3.16
CA TYR A 18 7.16 13.14 1.74
C TYR A 18 5.96 12.86 0.81
N TYR A 19 4.95 12.14 1.29
CA TYR A 19 3.90 11.57 0.42
C TYR A 19 2.47 11.66 0.97
N HIS A 20 2.21 12.40 2.05
CA HIS A 20 0.86 12.55 2.62
C HIS A 20 0.54 14.00 3.00
N HIS A 21 0.71 14.92 2.05
CA HIS A 21 0.45 16.34 2.22
C HIS A 21 -1.02 16.70 2.17
N SER A 22 -1.75 16.04 1.27
CA SER A 22 -3.16 16.28 1.05
C SER A 22 -4.00 15.56 2.09
N ARG A 23 -4.88 16.28 2.75
CA ARG A 23 -5.85 15.69 3.67
C ARG A 23 -6.89 14.83 2.96
N ILE A 24 -7.08 15.02 1.65
CA ILE A 24 -7.86 14.08 0.82
C ILE A 24 -7.10 12.76 0.71
N ASN A 25 -5.80 12.80 0.41
CA ASN A 25 -4.96 11.60 0.41
C ASN A 25 -4.95 10.91 1.78
N GLN A 26 -4.75 11.67 2.87
CA GLN A 26 -4.83 11.14 4.23
C GLN A 26 -6.20 10.48 4.53
N SER A 27 -7.30 11.09 4.09
CA SER A 27 -8.65 10.51 4.25
C SER A 27 -8.82 9.21 3.47
N LEU A 28 -8.28 9.13 2.26
CA LEU A 28 -8.28 7.90 1.45
C LEU A 28 -7.40 6.82 2.08
N HIS A 29 -6.29 7.18 2.71
CA HIS A 29 -5.48 6.27 3.53
C HIS A 29 -6.23 5.79 4.77
N PHE A 30 -7.03 6.64 5.42
CA PHE A 30 -7.88 6.23 6.54
C PHE A 30 -8.93 5.17 6.12
N VAL A 31 -9.62 5.38 5.00
CA VAL A 31 -10.56 4.38 4.44
C VAL A 31 -9.82 3.10 4.03
N SER A 32 -8.64 3.25 3.43
CA SER A 32 -7.78 2.12 3.07
C SER A 32 -7.38 1.30 4.29
N ALA A 33 -6.97 1.96 5.37
CA ALA A 33 -6.56 1.35 6.63
C ALA A 33 -7.69 0.50 7.24
N LEU A 34 -8.89 1.05 7.36
CA LEU A 34 -10.07 0.31 7.81
C LEU A 34 -10.31 -0.94 6.96
N SER A 35 -10.24 -0.78 5.64
CA SER A 35 -10.45 -1.88 4.67
C SER A 35 -9.38 -2.97 4.81
N PHE A 36 -8.11 -2.60 4.99
CA PHE A 36 -7.03 -3.57 5.25
C PHE A 36 -7.22 -4.31 6.57
N LEU A 37 -7.63 -3.63 7.63
CA LEU A 37 -7.92 -4.28 8.91
C LEU A 37 -9.09 -5.25 8.81
N THR A 38 -10.14 -4.92 8.05
CA THR A 38 -11.22 -5.86 7.74
C THR A 38 -10.69 -7.06 6.94
N ALA A 39 -9.86 -6.84 5.93
CA ALA A 39 -9.24 -7.92 5.17
C ALA A 39 -8.35 -8.82 6.05
N TYR A 40 -7.61 -8.26 7.01
CA TYR A 40 -6.81 -9.03 7.97
C TYR A 40 -7.67 -9.93 8.86
N ALA A 41 -8.86 -9.47 9.27
CA ALA A 41 -9.78 -10.32 10.03
C ALA A 41 -10.36 -11.43 9.13
N LEU A 42 -10.77 -11.08 7.91
CA LEU A 42 -11.42 -12.01 6.98
C LEU A 42 -10.49 -13.09 6.44
N VAL A 43 -9.17 -12.86 6.35
CA VAL A 43 -8.26 -13.85 5.74
C VAL A 43 -8.31 -15.22 6.43
N PHE A 44 -8.71 -15.25 7.71
CA PHE A 44 -8.85 -16.47 8.51
C PHE A 44 -10.18 -17.20 8.34
N THR A 45 -11.21 -16.54 7.79
CA THR A 45 -12.57 -17.09 7.67
C THR A 45 -13.07 -17.14 6.23
N ASP A 46 -12.78 -16.10 5.45
CA ASP A 46 -13.09 -15.98 4.02
C ASP A 46 -11.92 -15.28 3.29
N PRO A 47 -10.92 -16.05 2.82
CA PRO A 47 -9.76 -15.50 2.12
C PRO A 47 -10.10 -14.86 0.78
N VAL A 48 -11.22 -15.26 0.14
CA VAL A 48 -11.68 -14.65 -1.11
C VAL A 48 -12.22 -13.26 -0.83
N ALA A 49 -13.09 -13.11 0.17
CA ALA A 49 -13.57 -11.80 0.60
C ALA A 49 -12.42 -10.89 1.08
N ALA A 50 -11.45 -11.44 1.82
CA ALA A 50 -10.27 -10.71 2.24
C ALA A 50 -9.48 -10.14 1.03
N ALA A 51 -9.27 -10.95 -0.01
CA ALA A 51 -8.60 -10.51 -1.23
C ALA A 51 -9.39 -9.42 -1.96
N LEU A 52 -10.71 -9.58 -2.09
CA LEU A 52 -11.57 -8.58 -2.74
C LEU A 52 -11.53 -7.23 -2.00
N ILE A 53 -11.71 -7.23 -0.67
CA ILE A 53 -11.65 -5.99 0.13
C ILE A 53 -10.25 -5.38 0.08
N GLY A 54 -9.20 -6.20 0.25
CA GLY A 54 -7.82 -5.75 0.23
C GLY A 54 -7.44 -5.05 -1.09
N TRP A 55 -7.87 -5.60 -2.23
CA TRP A 55 -7.53 -5.02 -3.53
C TRP A 55 -8.50 -3.94 -3.99
N LEU A 56 -9.82 -4.17 -3.92
CA LEU A 56 -10.81 -3.28 -4.51
C LEU A 56 -11.17 -2.09 -3.64
N ALA A 57 -11.17 -2.24 -2.32
CA ALA A 57 -11.43 -1.14 -1.41
C ALA A 57 -10.11 -0.53 -0.90
N ALA A 58 -9.26 -1.37 -0.30
CA ALA A 58 -8.09 -0.89 0.41
C ALA A 58 -7.03 -0.34 -0.55
N MET A 59 -6.58 -1.13 -1.53
CA MET A 59 -5.58 -0.70 -2.50
C MET A 59 -6.09 0.41 -3.42
N VAL A 60 -7.30 0.31 -3.98
CA VAL A 60 -7.84 1.38 -4.83
C VAL A 60 -7.88 2.72 -4.08
N SER A 61 -8.40 2.76 -2.85
CA SER A 61 -8.44 4.00 -2.05
C SER A 61 -7.03 4.57 -1.83
N ARG A 62 -6.07 3.76 -1.38
CA ARG A 62 -4.68 4.18 -1.16
C ARG A 62 -4.01 4.69 -2.44
N GLN A 63 -4.21 3.99 -3.55
CA GLN A 63 -3.61 4.36 -4.81
C GLN A 63 -4.25 5.64 -5.37
N LEU A 64 -5.57 5.83 -5.25
CA LEU A 64 -6.22 7.08 -5.62
C LEU A 64 -5.58 8.28 -4.89
N GLY A 65 -5.34 8.13 -3.59
CA GLY A 65 -4.63 9.12 -2.78
C GLY A 65 -3.26 9.49 -3.35
N HIS A 66 -2.38 8.50 -3.50
CA HIS A 66 -1.04 8.72 -4.02
C HIS A 66 -0.96 9.22 -5.48
N PHE A 67 -1.88 8.79 -6.35
CA PHE A 67 -1.80 9.11 -7.78
C PHE A 67 -2.42 10.46 -8.15
N PHE A 68 -3.50 10.85 -7.48
CA PHE A 68 -4.29 12.03 -7.85
C PHE A 68 -4.15 13.20 -6.88
N PHE A 69 -3.85 12.94 -5.61
CA PHE A 69 -3.91 13.96 -4.57
C PHE A 69 -2.54 14.32 -3.99
N GLU A 70 -1.47 13.67 -4.42
CA GLU A 70 -0.11 14.04 -4.04
C GLU A 70 0.67 14.63 -5.23
N PRO A 71 1.30 15.80 -5.05
CA PRO A 71 2.00 16.47 -6.13
C PRO A 71 3.24 15.69 -6.56
N LYS A 72 3.39 15.51 -7.88
CA LYS A 72 4.60 14.96 -8.51
C LYS A 72 5.59 16.06 -8.94
N GLY A 73 5.37 17.29 -8.48
CA GLY A 73 6.24 18.44 -8.70
C GLY A 73 7.32 18.57 -7.63
N TYR A 74 7.93 19.75 -7.58
CA TYR A 74 8.85 20.11 -6.51
C TYR A 74 8.12 20.20 -5.16
N ASP A 75 8.70 19.58 -4.15
CA ASP A 75 8.20 19.59 -2.79
C ASP A 75 8.84 20.76 -2.05
N GLU A 76 8.15 21.90 -2.03
CA GLU A 76 8.64 23.13 -1.38
C GLU A 76 8.83 22.97 0.12
N VAL A 77 8.01 22.11 0.74
CA VAL A 77 8.12 21.83 2.17
C VAL A 77 9.45 21.12 2.42
N ASN A 78 9.71 20.02 1.73
CA ASN A 78 10.91 19.22 1.94
C ASN A 78 12.13 19.68 1.14
N GLN A 79 12.01 20.73 0.33
CA GLN A 79 13.03 21.20 -0.60
C GLN A 79 13.61 20.05 -1.45
N ALA A 80 12.72 19.25 -2.03
CA ALA A 80 13.06 17.99 -2.70
C ALA A 80 12.35 17.82 -4.04
N THR A 81 13.09 17.35 -5.05
CA THR A 81 12.48 16.96 -6.34
C THR A 81 11.75 15.63 -6.22
N HIS A 82 10.77 15.41 -7.10
CA HIS A 82 10.07 14.12 -7.16
C HIS A 82 11.03 12.96 -7.46
N GLU A 83 11.99 13.17 -8.37
CA GLU A 83 13.02 12.18 -8.72
C GLU A 83 13.86 11.79 -7.50
N TYR A 84 14.24 12.77 -6.69
CA TYR A 84 15.00 12.51 -5.46
C TYR A 84 14.17 11.67 -4.49
N LYS A 85 12.93 12.08 -4.21
CA LYS A 85 12.00 11.34 -3.33
C LYS A 85 11.85 9.88 -3.79
N GLU A 86 11.65 9.67 -5.09
CA GLU A 86 11.52 8.33 -5.66
C GLU A 86 12.82 7.51 -5.62
N SER A 87 13.99 8.15 -5.67
CA SER A 87 15.30 7.46 -5.59
C SER A 87 15.62 6.94 -4.18
N ILE A 88 15.20 7.66 -3.13
CA ILE A 88 15.43 7.28 -1.74
C ILE A 88 14.36 6.34 -1.18
N LYS A 89 13.24 6.17 -1.90
CA LYS A 89 12.12 5.33 -1.46
C LYS A 89 12.53 3.86 -1.40
N VAL A 90 12.73 3.38 -0.17
CA VAL A 90 13.13 2.00 0.13
C VAL A 90 12.07 1.00 -0.32
N GLY A 91 10.78 1.32 -0.19
CA GLY A 91 9.68 0.41 -0.51
C GLY A 91 9.36 0.32 -2.00
N TYR A 92 8.09 0.52 -2.33
CA TYR A 92 7.62 0.57 -3.71
C TYR A 92 7.64 2.01 -4.20
N ASN A 93 8.64 2.36 -5.02
CA ASN A 93 8.58 3.54 -5.86
C ASN A 93 7.45 3.44 -6.89
N LEU A 94 7.12 4.55 -7.54
CA LEU A 94 5.99 4.69 -8.47
C LEU A 94 6.03 3.63 -9.57
N GLN A 95 7.21 3.40 -10.16
CA GLN A 95 7.37 2.38 -11.21
C GLN A 95 7.04 0.99 -10.68
N ARG A 96 7.57 0.60 -9.52
CA ARG A 96 7.26 -0.71 -8.91
C ARG A 96 5.78 -0.81 -8.53
N LYS A 97 5.16 0.28 -8.06
CA LYS A 97 3.71 0.32 -7.79
C LYS A 97 2.92 0.05 -9.06
N VAL A 98 3.26 0.72 -10.17
CA VAL A 98 2.61 0.53 -11.47
C VAL A 98 2.74 -0.92 -11.93
N VAL A 99 3.93 -1.53 -11.82
CA VAL A 99 4.12 -2.95 -12.17
C VAL A 99 3.21 -3.86 -11.34
N LEU A 100 3.17 -3.68 -10.01
CA LEU A 100 2.30 -4.48 -9.13
C LEU A 100 0.81 -4.32 -9.50
N MET A 101 0.36 -3.08 -9.72
CA MET A 101 -1.03 -2.81 -10.11
C MET A 101 -1.36 -3.39 -11.49
N ALA A 102 -0.42 -3.37 -12.43
CA ALA A 102 -0.61 -3.98 -13.74
C ALA A 102 -0.74 -5.52 -13.63
N VAL A 103 0.11 -6.18 -12.83
CA VAL A 103 0.01 -7.61 -12.57
C VAL A 103 -1.34 -7.96 -11.93
N TRP A 104 -1.75 -7.20 -10.93
CA TRP A 104 -3.06 -7.36 -10.28
C TRP A 104 -4.23 -7.20 -11.28
N ALA A 105 -4.19 -6.15 -12.12
CA ALA A 105 -5.25 -5.86 -13.08
C ALA A 105 -5.30 -6.87 -14.25
N LEU A 106 -4.17 -7.43 -14.65
CA LEU A 106 -4.10 -8.45 -15.70
C LEU A 106 -4.51 -9.85 -15.23
N ALA A 107 -4.36 -10.15 -13.94
CA ALA A 107 -4.71 -11.46 -13.38
C ALA A 107 -6.14 -11.94 -13.73
N PRO A 108 -7.22 -11.14 -13.55
CA PRO A 108 -8.56 -11.57 -13.94
C PRO A 108 -8.72 -11.73 -15.45
N VAL A 109 -7.98 -10.97 -16.27
CA VAL A 109 -8.01 -11.09 -17.73
C VAL A 109 -7.43 -12.44 -18.15
N VAL A 110 -6.28 -12.82 -17.60
CA VAL A 110 -5.67 -14.13 -17.86
C VAL A 110 -6.62 -15.26 -17.42
N LEU A 111 -7.18 -15.17 -16.21
CA LEU A 111 -8.13 -16.16 -15.69
C LEU A 111 -9.41 -16.27 -16.52
N TYR A 112 -9.84 -15.19 -17.17
CA TYR A 112 -11.03 -15.18 -18.01
C TYR A 112 -10.81 -16.02 -19.29
N PHE A 113 -9.63 -15.92 -19.90
CA PHE A 113 -9.27 -16.71 -21.08
C PHE A 113 -8.78 -18.12 -20.77
N ASP A 114 -8.13 -18.30 -19.61
CA ASP A 114 -7.69 -19.60 -19.11
C ASP A 114 -8.09 -19.77 -17.64
N SER A 115 -9.25 -20.40 -17.44
CA SER A 115 -9.78 -20.70 -16.10
C SER A 115 -8.94 -21.70 -15.30
N THR A 116 -7.96 -22.36 -15.92
CA THR A 116 -6.99 -23.23 -15.24
C THR A 116 -5.75 -22.47 -14.79
N LEU A 117 -5.53 -21.24 -15.26
CA LEU A 117 -4.32 -20.45 -15.04
C LEU A 117 -3.06 -21.28 -15.30
N PHE A 118 -2.84 -21.67 -16.56
CA PHE A 118 -1.72 -22.50 -16.98
C PHE A 118 -1.64 -23.85 -16.25
N GLY A 119 -2.80 -24.43 -15.89
CA GLY A 119 -2.89 -25.72 -15.19
C GLY A 119 -2.71 -25.67 -13.66
N ILE A 120 -2.66 -24.48 -13.04
CA ILE A 120 -2.63 -24.33 -11.58
C ILE A 120 -3.95 -24.78 -10.95
N PHE A 121 -5.08 -24.42 -11.57
CA PHE A 121 -6.41 -24.83 -11.14
C PHE A 121 -6.91 -26.03 -11.93
N VAL A 122 -7.69 -26.88 -11.26
CA VAL A 122 -8.36 -28.00 -11.90
C VAL A 122 -9.51 -27.47 -12.78
N ALA A 123 -9.60 -28.01 -13.99
CA ALA A 123 -10.69 -27.68 -14.90
C ALA A 123 -12.01 -28.26 -14.39
N ASN A 124 -13.09 -27.47 -14.42
CA ASN A 124 -14.45 -27.88 -14.06
C ASN A 124 -14.60 -28.46 -12.63
N ASP A 125 -13.79 -28.03 -11.68
CA ASP A 125 -13.85 -28.44 -10.27
C ASP A 125 -14.98 -27.80 -9.44
N GLY A 126 -15.85 -27.02 -10.11
CA GLY A 126 -16.97 -26.31 -9.47
C GLY A 126 -16.57 -25.00 -8.78
N THR A 127 -15.29 -24.62 -8.76
CA THR A 127 -14.88 -23.32 -8.22
C THR A 127 -15.25 -22.19 -9.18
N THR A 128 -15.84 -21.13 -8.62
CA THR A 128 -16.27 -19.97 -9.39
C THR A 128 -15.08 -19.12 -9.83
N PHE A 129 -15.27 -18.31 -10.88
CA PHE A 129 -14.28 -17.34 -11.33
C PHE A 129 -13.79 -16.43 -10.19
N VAL A 130 -14.70 -15.93 -9.36
CA VAL A 130 -14.38 -15.02 -8.25
C VAL A 130 -13.53 -15.72 -7.19
N GLN A 131 -13.78 -17.00 -6.90
CA GLN A 131 -12.95 -17.75 -5.96
C GLN A 131 -11.53 -17.95 -6.48
N LYS A 132 -11.37 -18.37 -7.74
CA LYS A 132 -10.05 -18.49 -8.38
C LYS A 132 -9.31 -17.15 -8.42
N MET A 133 -10.00 -16.08 -8.81
CA MET A 133 -9.48 -14.72 -8.82
C MET A 133 -9.04 -14.27 -7.43
N GLY A 134 -9.85 -14.52 -6.39
CA GLY A 134 -9.53 -14.20 -5.01
C GLY A 134 -8.26 -14.88 -4.54
N VAL A 135 -8.10 -16.18 -4.83
CA VAL A 135 -6.86 -16.93 -4.52
C VAL A 135 -5.66 -16.31 -5.24
N VAL A 136 -5.76 -16.04 -6.55
CA VAL A 136 -4.67 -15.44 -7.33
C VAL A 136 -4.29 -14.06 -6.80
N TRP A 137 -5.27 -13.21 -6.52
CA TRP A 137 -5.06 -11.89 -5.95
C TRP A 137 -4.42 -11.94 -4.55
N LEU A 138 -4.82 -12.89 -3.71
CA LEU A 138 -4.18 -13.12 -2.42
C LEU A 138 -2.71 -13.55 -2.62
N SER A 139 -2.45 -14.47 -3.54
CA SER A 139 -1.09 -14.91 -3.91
C SER A 139 -0.23 -13.76 -4.43
N ILE A 140 -0.78 -12.86 -5.26
CA ILE A 140 -0.09 -11.66 -5.74
C ILE A 140 0.27 -10.74 -4.58
N GLY A 141 -0.66 -10.52 -3.64
CA GLY A 141 -0.43 -9.67 -2.46
C GLY A 141 0.69 -10.21 -1.57
N ILE A 142 0.59 -11.49 -1.20
CA ILE A 142 1.61 -12.18 -0.37
C ILE A 142 2.94 -12.24 -1.12
N GLY A 143 2.92 -12.65 -2.39
CA GLY A 143 4.10 -12.78 -3.23
C GLY A 143 4.82 -11.45 -3.43
N GLY A 144 4.10 -10.37 -3.72
CA GLY A 144 4.67 -9.04 -3.88
C GLY A 144 5.32 -8.50 -2.60
N LEU A 145 4.73 -8.82 -1.43
CA LEU A 145 5.28 -8.47 -0.12
C LEU A 145 6.56 -9.25 0.18
N LEU A 146 6.52 -10.58 0.03
CA LEU A 146 7.68 -11.44 0.28
C LEU A 146 8.82 -11.14 -0.70
N PHE A 147 8.51 -11.07 -2.00
CA PHE A 147 9.48 -10.74 -3.03
C PHE A 147 10.20 -9.42 -2.72
N ARG A 148 9.45 -8.36 -2.37
CA ARG A 148 10.07 -7.07 -2.07
C ARG A 148 10.94 -7.13 -0.80
N THR A 149 10.50 -7.87 0.21
CA THR A 149 11.26 -8.08 1.45
C THR A 149 12.60 -8.75 1.16
N PHE A 150 12.61 -9.89 0.47
CA PHE A 150 13.85 -10.59 0.12
C PHE A 150 14.72 -9.77 -0.83
N HIS A 151 14.13 -9.08 -1.79
CA HIS A 151 14.85 -8.17 -2.67
C HIS A 151 15.58 -7.05 -1.87
N LEU A 152 14.99 -6.54 -0.79
CA LEU A 152 15.64 -5.56 0.08
C LEU A 152 16.79 -6.15 0.90
N PHE A 153 16.75 -7.45 1.23
CA PHE A 153 17.89 -8.11 1.88
C PHE A 153 19.15 -8.03 1.02
N TYR A 154 19.01 -8.18 -0.30
CA TYR A 154 20.13 -8.11 -1.23
C TYR A 154 20.54 -6.68 -1.60
N LEU A 155 19.58 -5.76 -1.77
CA LEU A 155 19.88 -4.39 -2.19
C LEU A 155 20.43 -3.50 -1.07
N LYS A 156 20.07 -3.79 0.18
CA LYS A 156 20.43 -3.00 1.35
C LYS A 156 21.02 -3.91 2.41
N ASP A 157 20.17 -4.60 3.17
CA ASP A 157 20.53 -5.52 4.24
C ASP A 157 19.26 -6.18 4.80
N VAL A 158 19.45 -7.23 5.62
CA VAL A 158 18.35 -7.99 6.22
C VAL A 158 17.45 -7.13 7.11
N GLN A 159 18.04 -6.24 7.92
CA GLN A 159 17.27 -5.38 8.82
C GLN A 159 16.38 -4.43 8.02
N THR A 160 16.88 -3.80 6.95
CA THR A 160 16.08 -2.92 6.09
C THR A 160 14.85 -3.62 5.52
N GLY A 161 15.02 -4.86 5.02
CA GLY A 161 13.89 -5.63 4.50
C GLY A 161 12.87 -5.99 5.58
N LEU A 162 13.32 -6.38 6.77
CA LEU A 162 12.42 -6.70 7.90
C LEU A 162 11.70 -5.47 8.43
N VAL A 163 12.39 -4.32 8.55
CA VAL A 163 11.76 -3.05 8.91
C VAL A 163 10.68 -2.67 7.91
N TRP A 164 10.96 -2.82 6.62
CA TRP A 164 9.98 -2.54 5.57
C TRP A 164 8.78 -3.49 5.63
N LEU A 165 9.00 -4.80 5.83
CA LEU A 165 7.92 -5.77 6.01
C LEU A 165 7.05 -5.43 7.23
N THR A 166 7.69 -5.15 8.36
CA THR A 166 6.99 -4.75 9.59
C THR A 166 6.19 -3.49 9.37
N LYS A 167 6.77 -2.47 8.70
CA LYS A 167 6.06 -1.25 8.30
C LYS A 167 4.78 -1.61 7.55
N ILE A 168 4.88 -2.28 6.41
CA ILE A 168 3.70 -2.59 5.57
C ILE A 168 2.62 -3.35 6.33
N LEU A 169 2.98 -4.37 7.12
CA LEU A 169 1.99 -5.16 7.87
C LEU A 169 1.27 -4.32 8.94
N THR A 170 1.94 -3.34 9.52
CA THR A 170 1.42 -2.53 10.64
C THR A 170 0.95 -1.13 10.23
N ASP A 171 1.20 -0.72 8.99
CA ASP A 171 0.78 0.57 8.45
C ASP A 171 -0.73 0.79 8.56
N PRO A 172 -1.63 -0.18 8.30
CA PRO A 172 -3.06 0.04 8.50
C PRO A 172 -3.43 0.50 9.92
N PHE A 173 -2.77 -0.03 10.96
CA PHE A 173 -3.00 0.43 12.33
C PHE A 173 -2.46 1.84 12.55
N HIS A 174 -1.29 2.14 11.98
CA HIS A 174 -0.65 3.45 12.12
C HIS A 174 -1.42 4.54 11.37
N ASP A 175 -1.83 4.27 10.13
CA ASP A 175 -2.63 5.14 9.27
C ASP A 175 -3.97 5.46 9.93
N LEU A 176 -4.60 4.49 10.62
CA LEU A 176 -5.83 4.74 11.37
C LEU A 176 -5.62 5.80 12.45
N VAL A 177 -4.56 5.65 13.25
CA VAL A 177 -4.23 6.60 14.32
C VAL A 177 -3.85 7.95 13.75
N LEU A 178 -3.06 7.99 12.67
CA LEU A 178 -2.54 9.21 12.08
C LEU A 178 -3.64 10.01 11.36
N TYR A 179 -4.53 9.33 10.63
CA TYR A 179 -5.43 9.97 9.68
C TYR A 179 -6.92 9.98 10.08
N HIS A 180 -7.29 9.49 11.26
CA HIS A 180 -8.71 9.51 11.70
C HIS A 180 -9.38 10.89 11.71
N LYS A 181 -8.60 11.98 11.82
CA LYS A 181 -9.12 13.36 11.78
C LYS A 181 -9.19 13.95 10.38
N ALA A 182 -8.48 13.37 9.41
CA ALA A 182 -8.38 13.90 8.06
C ALA A 182 -9.76 14.00 7.36
N PRO A 183 -10.67 13.02 7.46
CA PRO A 183 -11.99 13.14 6.84
C PRO A 183 -12.79 14.35 7.37
N LEU A 184 -12.74 14.57 8.68
CA LEU A 184 -13.42 15.70 9.32
C LEU A 184 -12.79 17.04 8.90
N ALA A 185 -11.46 17.09 8.78
CA ALA A 185 -10.76 18.27 8.30
C ALA A 185 -11.11 18.61 6.83
N VAL A 186 -11.20 17.60 5.96
CA VAL A 186 -11.64 17.80 4.57
C VAL A 186 -13.06 18.37 4.51
N LEU A 187 -13.98 17.89 5.36
CA LEU A 187 -15.35 18.43 5.46
C LEU A 187 -15.39 19.89 5.95
N ARG A 188 -14.34 20.36 6.63
CA ARG A 188 -14.18 21.77 7.05
C ARG A 188 -13.50 22.64 5.99
N GLY A 189 -13.13 22.07 4.85
CA GLY A 189 -12.40 22.77 3.79
C GLY A 189 -10.88 22.88 4.03
N GLU A 190 -10.35 22.15 5.01
CA GLU A 190 -8.92 22.14 5.31
C GLU A 190 -8.23 21.03 4.47
N PHE A 191 -7.76 21.35 3.27
CA PHE A 191 -7.27 20.34 2.30
C PHE A 191 -5.79 19.98 2.40
N ILE A 192 -4.96 20.84 2.99
CA ILE A 192 -3.52 20.60 3.18
C ILE A 192 -3.24 20.51 4.69
N ASP A 193 -2.34 19.62 5.09
CA ASP A 193 -1.98 19.47 6.50
C ASP A 193 -0.93 20.51 6.95
N PRO A 194 -1.28 21.51 7.77
CA PRO A 194 -0.36 22.55 8.22
C PRO A 194 0.66 22.02 9.26
N ALA A 195 0.51 20.78 9.75
CA ALA A 195 1.53 20.16 10.59
C ALA A 195 2.84 19.91 9.84
N LEU A 196 2.78 19.87 8.50
CA LEU A 196 3.95 19.69 7.66
C LEU A 196 4.86 20.95 7.69
N ASP A 197 4.31 22.14 7.71
CA ASP A 197 5.14 23.36 7.74
C ASP A 197 5.82 23.55 9.10
N ARG A 198 5.15 23.13 10.18
CA ARG A 198 5.63 23.33 11.56
C ARG A 198 6.81 22.45 11.98
N GLN A 199 7.19 21.44 11.20
CA GLN A 199 8.34 20.58 11.51
C GLN A 199 9.68 21.13 10.98
N HIS A 200 9.69 22.32 10.35
CA HIS A 200 10.91 23.05 9.95
C HIS A 200 11.43 24.06 10.97
N ALA A 201 10.65 24.38 12.01
CA ALA A 201 10.98 25.36 13.04
C ALA A 201 11.48 24.67 14.32
#